data_AF-A0A957KNU1-F1
#
_entry.id   AF-A0A957KNU1-F1
#
_cell.length_a   1.000
_cell.length_b   1.000
_cell.length_c   1.000
_cell.angle_alpha   90.00
_cell.angle_beta   90.00
_cell.angle_gamma   90.00
#
_symmetry.space_group_name_H-M   'P 1'
#
loop_
_entity.id
_entity.type
_entity.pdbx_description
1 polymer ?
#
loop_
_entity_poly.entity_id
_entity_poly.type
_entity_poly.pdbx_seq_one_letter_code
_entity_poly.pdbx_strand_id
1 'polypeptide(L)'
;LVITFITYFFPVPIVTLLFGPAYLSIAPLLWLYALATMFYALANVVINYRLSIGNTGGTYMAIVAGIAQVTALWIWHASLAQVVLIQVGLMGALFVALLTWDWVRHRRDGQPSSAPAPITNG
;
A
#
# COMPACT_ATOMS: atom_id res chain seq x y z
N LEU A 1 10.10 -5.31 -6.64
CA LEU A 1 10.35 -6.63 -7.27
C LEU A 1 11.79 -7.09 -7.12
N VAL A 2 12.79 -6.43 -7.73
CA VAL A 2 14.22 -6.85 -7.64
C VAL A 2 14.71 -6.94 -6.19
N ILE A 3 14.44 -5.91 -5.37
CA ILE A 3 14.86 -5.87 -3.96
C ILE A 3 14.25 -7.03 -3.17
N THR A 4 12.93 -7.26 -3.26
CA THR A 4 12.21 -8.35 -2.59
C THR A 4 12.75 -9.72 -2.98
N PHE A 5 13.05 -9.93 -4.26
CA PHE A 5 13.57 -11.19 -4.79
C PHE A 5 14.98 -11.50 -4.26
N ILE A 6 15.85 -10.48 -4.19
CA ILE A 6 17.20 -10.59 -3.64
C ILE A 6 17.15 -10.89 -2.13
N THR A 7 16.27 -10.22 -1.38
CA THR A 7 16.15 -10.49 0.07
C THR A 7 15.56 -11.86 0.38
N TYR A 8 14.75 -12.42 -0.53
CA TYR A 8 14.21 -13.77 -0.40
C TYR A 8 15.28 -14.85 -0.64
N PHE A 9 16.14 -14.69 -1.66
CA PHE A 9 17.16 -15.70 -2.00
C PHE A 9 18.45 -15.61 -1.17
N PHE A 10 18.81 -14.42 -0.67
CA PHE A 10 20.06 -14.21 0.08
C PHE A 10 19.87 -13.46 1.42
N PRO A 11 18.92 -13.86 2.29
CA PRO A 11 18.63 -13.12 3.53
C PRO A 11 19.79 -13.14 4.54
N VAL A 12 20.47 -14.28 4.69
CA VAL A 12 21.55 -14.50 5.68
C VAL A 12 22.80 -13.64 5.44
N PRO A 13 23.44 -13.60 4.25
CA PRO A 13 24.61 -12.76 4.02
C PRO A 13 24.28 -11.27 4.09
N ILE A 14 23.08 -10.86 3.66
CA ILE A 14 22.62 -9.46 3.73
C ILE A 14 22.51 -9.01 5.20
N VAL A 15 21.87 -9.83 6.04
CA VAL A 15 21.68 -9.52 7.47
C VAL A 15 23.00 -9.53 8.22
N THR A 16 23.84 -10.51 7.92
CA THR A 16 25.14 -10.64 8.58
C THR A 16 26.07 -9.47 8.22
N LEU A 17 26.00 -8.96 6.99
CA LEU A 17 26.79 -7.81 6.54
C LEU A 17 26.25 -6.48 7.07
N LEU A 18 24.92 -6.29 7.09
CA LEU A 18 24.28 -5.01 7.46
C LEU A 18 24.04 -4.86 8.96
N PHE A 19 23.69 -5.95 9.65
CA PHE A 19 23.23 -5.96 11.05
C PHE A 19 24.06 -6.87 11.96
N GLY A 20 24.88 -7.75 11.39
CA GLY A 20 25.70 -8.70 12.13
C GLY A 20 24.99 -10.03 12.45
N PRO A 21 25.75 -11.05 12.90
CA PRO A 21 25.22 -12.40 13.14
C PRO A 21 24.20 -12.48 14.28
N ALA A 22 24.19 -11.51 15.20
CA ALA A 22 23.21 -11.42 16.29
C ALA A 22 21.77 -11.16 15.79
N TYR A 23 21.59 -10.72 14.54
CA TYR A 23 20.30 -10.37 13.95
C TYR A 23 19.78 -11.42 12.95
N LEU A 24 20.43 -12.59 12.86
CA LEU A 24 20.03 -13.68 11.96
C LEU A 24 18.59 -14.18 12.21
N SER A 25 18.09 -14.04 13.44
CA SER A 25 16.70 -14.35 13.81
C SER A 25 15.67 -13.49 13.06
N ILE A 26 16.08 -12.34 12.52
CA ILE A 26 15.22 -11.39 11.80
C ILE A 26 15.37 -11.54 10.28
N ALA A 27 16.39 -12.27 9.81
CA ALA A 27 16.64 -12.52 8.39
C ALA A 27 15.41 -13.01 7.60
N PRO A 28 14.60 -13.98 8.08
CA PRO A 28 13.41 -14.43 7.35
C PRO A 28 12.27 -13.40 7.34
N LEU A 29 12.34 -12.32 8.11
CA LEU A 29 11.31 -11.26 8.10
C LEU A 29 11.62 -10.17 7.06
N LEU A 30 12.87 -10.07 6.59
CA LEU A 30 13.29 -8.99 5.70
C LEU A 30 12.54 -8.99 4.36
N TRP A 31 12.28 -10.16 3.79
CA TRP A 31 11.56 -10.22 2.52
C TRP A 31 10.09 -9.78 2.68
N LEU A 32 9.46 -10.07 3.83
CA LEU A 32 8.11 -9.58 4.18
C LEU A 32 8.12 -8.05 4.33
N TYR A 33 9.12 -7.50 4.99
CA TYR A 33 9.26 -6.05 5.13
C TYR A 33 9.51 -5.36 3.77
N ALA A 34 10.35 -5.95 2.92
CA ALA A 34 10.58 -5.48 1.56
C ALA A 34 9.28 -5.53 0.71
N LEU A 35 8.45 -6.55 0.91
CA LEU A 35 7.14 -6.68 0.28
C LEU A 35 6.16 -5.60 0.76
N ALA A 36 6.07 -5.34 2.07
CA ALA A 36 5.26 -4.26 2.63
C ALA A 36 5.67 -2.90 2.05
N THR A 37 6.98 -2.64 2.00
CA THR A 37 7.55 -1.41 1.46
C THR A 37 7.22 -1.25 -0.03
N MET A 38 7.22 -2.34 -0.79
CA MET A 38 6.80 -2.33 -2.20
C MET A 38 5.33 -1.93 -2.34
N PHE A 39 4.41 -2.51 -1.56
CA PHE A 39 3.00 -2.12 -1.60
C PHE A 39 2.78 -0.66 -1.22
N TYR A 40 3.50 -0.19 -0.19
CA TYR A 40 3.48 1.22 0.21
C TYR A 40 3.95 2.14 -0.93
N ALA A 41 5.05 1.81 -1.59
CA ALA A 41 5.58 2.59 -2.71
C ALA A 41 4.57 2.66 -3.87
N LEU A 42 3.92 1.55 -4.22
CA LEU A 42 2.89 1.52 -5.26
C LEU A 42 1.66 2.36 -4.88
N ALA A 43 1.16 2.21 -3.65
CA ALA A 43 0.07 3.02 -3.12
C ALA A 43 0.40 4.52 -3.21
N ASN A 44 1.63 4.90 -2.82
CA ASN A 44 2.09 6.28 -2.91
C ASN A 44 2.18 6.80 -4.34
N VAL A 45 2.63 5.99 -5.30
CA VAL A 45 2.62 6.40 -6.72
C VAL A 45 1.19 6.74 -7.18
N VAL A 46 0.20 5.90 -6.84
CA VAL A 46 -1.22 6.13 -7.20
C VAL A 46 -1.76 7.40 -6.52
N ILE A 47 -1.51 7.59 -5.24
CA ILE A 47 -1.98 8.76 -4.48
C ILE A 47 -1.36 10.04 -5.05
N ASN A 48 -0.05 10.06 -5.25
CA ASN A 48 0.66 11.23 -5.77
C ASN A 48 0.24 11.57 -7.20
N TYR A 49 0.04 10.55 -8.05
CA TYR A 49 -0.49 10.75 -9.40
C TYR A 49 -1.86 11.45 -9.37
N ARG A 50 -2.76 10.99 -8.49
CA ARG A 50 -4.11 11.56 -8.36
C ARG A 50 -4.11 12.96 -7.77
N LEU A 51 -3.25 13.20 -6.79
CA LEU A 51 -3.05 14.52 -6.22
C LEU A 51 -2.60 15.51 -7.30
N SER A 52 -1.69 15.09 -8.19
CA SER A 52 -1.20 15.91 -9.30
C SER A 52 -2.29 16.30 -10.31
N ILE A 53 -3.33 15.47 -10.50
CA ILE A 53 -4.47 15.77 -11.39
C ILE A 53 -5.64 16.43 -10.64
N GLY A 54 -5.41 16.92 -9.41
CA GLY A 54 -6.40 17.67 -8.62
C GLY A 54 -7.41 16.81 -7.84
N ASN A 55 -7.17 15.50 -7.70
CA ASN A 55 -8.09 14.56 -7.08
C ASN A 55 -7.56 14.03 -5.74
N THR A 56 -8.15 14.49 -4.64
CA THR A 56 -7.69 14.19 -3.27
C THR A 56 -8.35 12.97 -2.64
N GLY A 57 -9.27 12.28 -3.33
CA GLY A 57 -10.04 11.17 -2.74
C GLY A 57 -9.17 10.03 -2.20
N GLY A 58 -8.13 9.64 -2.93
CA GLY A 58 -7.18 8.60 -2.49
C GLY A 58 -6.28 9.03 -1.33
N THR A 59 -6.03 10.34 -1.19
CA THR A 59 -5.19 10.90 -0.12
C THR A 59 -5.83 10.71 1.25
N TYR A 60 -7.16 10.91 1.37
CA TYR A 60 -7.87 10.69 2.63
C TYR A 60 -7.79 9.23 3.10
N MET A 61 -7.88 8.27 2.18
CA MET A 61 -7.73 6.84 2.50
C MET A 61 -6.32 6.53 3.04
N ALA A 62 -5.29 7.17 2.47
CA ALA A 62 -3.91 7.02 2.93
C ALA A 62 -3.69 7.60 4.33
N ILE A 63 -4.30 8.76 4.63
CA ILE A 63 -4.23 9.37 5.97
C ILE A 63 -4.88 8.46 7.00
N VAL A 64 -6.08 7.94 6.72
CA VAL A 64 -6.77 7.00 7.61
C VAL A 64 -5.95 5.73 7.83
N ALA A 65 -5.37 5.17 6.77
CA ALA A 65 -4.50 3.99 6.88
C ALA A 65 -3.22 4.28 7.69
N GLY A 66 -2.63 5.47 7.54
CA GLY A 66 -1.47 5.90 8.33
C GLY A 66 -1.79 6.02 9.82
N ILE A 67 -2.94 6.61 10.17
CA ILE A 67 -3.43 6.67 11.56
C ILE A 67 -3.67 5.26 12.10
N ALA A 68 -4.32 4.40 11.32
CA ALA A 68 -4.56 3.00 11.69
C ALA A 68 -3.24 2.25 11.92
N GLN A 69 -2.22 2.52 11.11
CA GLN A 69 -0.89 1.92 11.26
C GLN A 69 -0.19 2.36 12.53
N VAL A 70 -0.16 3.66 12.83
CA VAL A 70 0.44 4.17 14.08
C VAL A 70 -0.29 3.58 15.29
N THR A 71 -1.62 3.53 15.25
CA THR A 71 -2.44 2.97 16.33
C THR A 71 -2.19 1.48 16.53
N ALA A 72 -2.14 0.70 15.44
CA ALA A 72 -1.88 -0.73 15.50
C ALA A 72 -0.49 -1.04 16.05
N LEU A 73 0.53 -0.28 15.65
CA LEU A 73 1.89 -0.44 16.17
C LEU A 73 2.00 -0.03 17.64
N TRP A 74 1.25 0.99 18.06
CA TRP A 74 1.22 1.40 19.47
C TRP A 74 0.67 0.28 20.38
N ILE A 75 -0.38 -0.41 19.94
CA ILE A 75 -1.01 -1.49 20.71
C ILE A 75 -0.22 -2.81 20.59
N TRP A 76 0.35 -3.11 19.43
CA TRP A 76 0.96 -4.40 19.11
C TRP A 76 2.39 -4.25 18.58
N HIS A 77 3.37 -4.26 19.50
CA HIS A 77 4.81 -4.16 19.19
C HIS A 77 5.67 -5.12 19.99
N ALA A 78 5.11 -6.23 20.50
CA ALA A 78 5.83 -7.16 21.39
C ALA A 78 7.00 -7.88 20.70
N SER A 79 6.99 -7.96 19.36
CA SER A 79 8.10 -8.52 18.59
C SER A 79 8.26 -7.83 17.23
N LEU A 80 9.48 -7.87 16.68
CA LEU A 80 9.75 -7.38 15.32
C LEU A 80 8.92 -8.14 14.27
N ALA A 81 8.68 -9.43 14.47
CA ALA A 81 7.80 -10.24 13.60
C ALA A 81 6.38 -9.69 13.56
N GLN A 82 5.82 -9.36 14.73
CA GLN A 82 4.47 -8.82 14.84
C GLN A 82 4.36 -7.46 14.13
N VAL A 83 5.34 -6.57 14.33
CA VAL A 83 5.40 -5.26 13.67
C VAL A 83 5.41 -5.40 12.15
N VAL A 84 6.27 -6.28 11.61
CA VAL A 84 6.37 -6.52 10.16
C VAL A 84 5.07 -7.09 9.60
N LEU A 85 4.44 -8.07 10.28
CA LEU A 85 3.18 -8.66 9.82
C LEU A 85 2.03 -7.65 9.78
N ILE A 86 1.91 -6.81 10.82
CA ILE A 86 0.93 -5.72 10.88
C ILE A 86 1.16 -4.76 9.71
N GLN A 87 2.41 -4.40 9.45
CA GLN A 87 2.77 -3.50 8.35
C GLN A 87 2.46 -4.09 6.97
N VAL A 88 2.77 -5.36 6.73
CA VAL A 88 2.42 -6.07 5.49
C VAL A 88 0.91 -6.07 5.29
N GLY A 89 0.15 -6.42 6.33
CA GLY A 89 -1.31 -6.49 6.28
C GLY A 89 -1.95 -5.14 5.96
N LEU A 90 -1.54 -4.07 6.66
CA LEU A 90 -2.06 -2.72 6.44
C LEU A 90 -1.69 -2.15 5.07
N MET A 91 -0.45 -2.37 4.62
CA MET A 91 -0.01 -1.88 3.30
C MET A 91 -0.69 -2.64 2.16
N GLY A 92 -0.84 -3.95 2.31
CA GLY A 92 -1.61 -4.77 1.37
C GLY A 92 -3.08 -4.33 1.32
N ALA A 93 -3.71 -4.13 2.49
CA ALA A 93 -5.10 -3.68 2.57
C ALA A 93 -5.32 -2.29 1.97
N LEU A 94 -4.43 -1.32 2.27
CA LEU A 94 -4.46 0.02 1.67
C LEU A 94 -4.33 -0.06 0.15
N PHE A 95 -3.39 -0.86 -0.35
CA PHE A 95 -3.18 -1.03 -1.78
C PHE A 95 -4.41 -1.61 -2.47
N VAL A 96 -5.00 -2.68 -1.93
CA VAL A 96 -6.25 -3.27 -2.46
C VAL A 96 -7.41 -2.28 -2.40
N ALA A 97 -7.52 -1.51 -1.31
CA ALA A 97 -8.56 -0.48 -1.18
C ALA A 97 -8.41 0.63 -2.23
N LEU A 98 -7.19 1.09 -2.49
CA LEU A 98 -6.90 2.09 -3.53
C LEU A 98 -7.20 1.55 -4.94
N LEU A 99 -6.83 0.30 -5.23
CA LEU A 99 -7.14 -0.34 -6.51
C LEU A 99 -8.64 -0.51 -6.72
N THR A 100 -9.36 -0.94 -5.67
CA THR A 100 -10.82 -1.10 -5.73
C THR A 100 -11.51 0.25 -5.95
N TRP A 101 -11.08 1.28 -5.22
CA TRP A 101 -11.59 2.63 -5.37
C TRP A 101 -11.32 3.20 -6.77
N ASP A 102 -10.12 2.99 -7.31
CA ASP A 102 -9.76 3.40 -8.67
C ASP A 102 -10.62 2.72 -9.74
N TRP A 103 -10.76 1.40 -9.63
CA TRP A 103 -11.53 0.61 -10.58
C TRP A 103 -13.03 0.97 -10.58
N VAL A 104 -13.62 1.18 -9.39
CA VAL A 104 -15.03 1.62 -9.26
C VAL A 104 -15.23 3.00 -9.88
N ARG A 105 -14.26 3.92 -9.72
CA ARG A 105 -14.34 5.24 -10.32
C ARG A 105 -14.22 5.20 -11.84
N HIS A 106 -13.29 4.42 -12.38
CA HIS A 106 -13.19 4.25 -13.84
C HIS A 106 -14.48 3.69 -14.47
N ARG A 107 -15.24 2.85 -13.75
CA ARG A 107 -16.56 2.38 -14.21
C ARG A 107 -17.65 3.46 -14.18
N ARG A 108 -17.57 4.43 -13.27
CA ARG A 108 -18.55 5.52 -13.15
C ARG A 108 -18.37 6.58 -14.24
N ASP A 109 -17.13 6.82 -14.67
CA ASP A 109 -16.83 7.79 -15.74
C ASP A 109 -17.21 7.29 -17.15
N GLY A 110 -17.65 6.02 -17.28
CA GLY A 110 -18.12 5.41 -18.53
C GLY A 110 -19.64 5.46 -18.77
N GLN A 111 -20.42 6.11 -17.90
CA GLN A 111 -21.87 6.28 -18.11
C GLN A 111 -22.10 7.57 -18.90
N PRO A 112 -22.54 7.51 -20.18
CA PRO A 112 -22.85 8.70 -20.95
C PRO A 112 -23.95 9.46 -20.22
N SER A 113 -23.71 10.75 -19.98
CA SER A 113 -24.73 11.70 -19.56
C SER A 113 -25.99 11.46 -20.38
N SER A 114 -27.07 11.12 -19.69
CA SER A 114 -28.41 11.02 -20.26
C SER A 114 -28.67 12.27 -21.10
N ALA A 115 -28.78 12.09 -22.41
CA ALA A 115 -29.08 13.14 -23.37
C ALA A 115 -30.33 13.92 -22.89
N PRO A 116 -30.33 15.26 -22.94
CA PRO A 116 -31.54 16.01 -22.64
C PRO A 116 -32.62 15.62 -23.64
N ALA A 117 -33.81 15.28 -23.13
CA ALA A 117 -34.96 14.90 -23.96
C ALA A 117 -35.26 16.00 -24.99
N PRO A 118 -35.60 15.65 -26.24
CA PRO A 118 -35.93 16.64 -27.25
C PRO A 118 -37.18 17.38 -26.80
N ILE A 119 -37.06 18.70 -26.65
CA ILE A 119 -38.18 19.62 -26.49
C ILE A 119 -39.03 19.54 -27.77
N THR A 120 -40.06 18.70 -27.74
CA THR A 120 -41.15 18.72 -28.72
C THR A 120 -42.05 19.90 -28.38
N ASN A 121 -41.82 21.04 -29.02
CA ASN A 121 -42.78 22.14 -29.03
C ASN A 121 -43.94 21.73 -29.97
N GLY A 122 -45.09 21.44 -29.36
CA GLY A 122 -46.38 21.35 -30.05
C GLY A 122 -47.10 22.68 -30.08
#